data_AF-A0A1Q6TQE9-F1
#
_entry.id   AF-A0A1Q6TQE9-F1
#
_cell.length_a   1.000
_cell.length_b   1.000
_cell.length_c   1.000
_cell.angle_alpha   90.00
_cell.angle_beta   90.00
_cell.angle_gamma   90.00
#
_symmetry.space_group_name_H-M   'P 1'
#
loop_
_entity.id
_entity.type
_entity.pdbx_description
1 polymer ?
#
loop_
_entity_poly.entity_id
_entity_poly.type
_entity_poly.pdbx_seq_one_letter_code
_entity_poly.pdbx_strand_id
1 'polypeptide(L)'
;MKITAVNAKQPSKPQFKAVNQKYFEWAKKDFSIGDSVSTEWMDRLSFDVFLFKKISRQDAIDTINAVKRYMKKTTEGLEETLKSLRNPN
;
A
#
# COMPACT_ATOMS: atom_id res chain seq x y z
N MET A 1 -6.49 -3.14 44.21
CA MET A 1 -6.82 -3.30 42.77
C MET A 1 -5.73 -2.61 41.96
N LYS A 2 -4.97 -3.36 41.15
CA LYS A 2 -3.94 -2.78 40.27
C LYS A 2 -4.59 -2.50 38.92
N ILE A 3 -4.69 -1.22 38.56
CA ILE A 3 -5.26 -0.78 37.30
C ILE A 3 -4.12 -0.87 36.27
N THR A 4 -4.08 -1.97 35.52
CA THR A 4 -3.10 -2.13 34.43
C THR A 4 -3.51 -1.17 33.32
N ALA A 5 -2.67 -0.16 33.07
CA ALA A 5 -2.85 0.78 31.97
C ALA A 5 -2.97 0.00 30.65
N VAL A 6 -4.12 0.14 29.99
CA VAL A 6 -4.33 -0.31 28.62
C VAL A 6 -3.38 0.48 27.73
N ASN A 7 -2.20 -0.09 27.48
CA ASN A 7 -1.29 0.45 26.47
C ASN A 7 -2.03 0.31 25.13
N ALA A 8 -2.66 1.39 24.69
CA ALA A 8 -3.27 1.51 23.39
C ALA A 8 -2.17 1.19 22.38
N LYS A 9 -2.17 -0.05 21.87
CA LYS A 9 -1.21 -0.50 20.87
C LYS A 9 -1.31 0.49 19.73
N GLN A 10 -0.27 1.31 19.57
CA GLN A 10 -0.02 2.04 18.33
C GLN A 10 -0.30 1.06 17.18
N PRO A 11 -1.00 1.48 16.12
CA PRO A 11 -1.17 0.62 14.97
C PRO A 11 0.24 0.21 14.53
N SER A 12 0.55 -1.08 14.70
CA SER A 12 1.84 -1.61 14.30
C SER A 12 2.02 -1.19 12.86
N LYS A 13 3.12 -0.48 12.56
CA LYS A 13 3.55 -0.26 11.17
C LYS A 13 3.32 -1.59 10.44
N PRO A 14 2.60 -1.61 9.30
CA PRO A 14 2.43 -2.85 8.56
C PRO A 14 3.81 -3.48 8.44
N GLN A 15 3.96 -4.76 8.78
CA GLN A 15 5.23 -5.47 8.68
C GLN A 15 5.54 -5.70 7.20
N PHE A 16 5.87 -4.60 6.54
CA PHE A 16 6.21 -4.55 5.15
C PHE A 16 7.57 -5.19 4.95
N LYS A 17 7.67 -6.15 4.04
CA LYS A 17 8.97 -6.51 3.45
C LYS A 17 9.59 -5.25 2.85
N ALA A 18 10.92 -5.18 2.77
CA ALA A 18 11.65 -3.98 2.31
C ALA A 18 11.11 -3.39 0.99
N VAL A 19 10.59 -4.24 0.10
CA VAL A 19 9.98 -3.84 -1.18
C VAL A 19 8.68 -3.05 -0.97
N ASN A 20 7.83 -3.45 -0.03
CA ASN A 20 6.58 -2.76 0.28
C ASN A 20 6.84 -1.37 0.90
N GLN A 21 7.93 -1.22 1.66
CA GLN A 21 8.36 0.07 2.21
C GLN A 21 8.78 1.05 1.10
N LYS A 22 9.47 0.57 0.05
CA LYS A 22 9.86 1.40 -1.11
C LYS A 22 8.63 2.01 -1.79
N TYR A 23 7.62 1.19 -2.10
CA TYR A 23 6.40 1.65 -2.75
C TYR A 23 5.60 2.60 -1.86
N PHE A 24 5.58 2.34 -0.56
CA PHE A 24 4.94 3.20 0.41
C PHE A 24 5.58 4.60 0.51
N GLU A 25 6.90 4.69 0.56
CA GLU A 25 7.60 5.99 0.59
C GLU A 25 7.50 6.75 -0.74
N TRP A 26 7.49 6.05 -1.88
CA TRP A 26 7.23 6.67 -3.18
C TRP A 26 5.83 7.25 -3.28
N ALA A 27 4.80 6.49 -2.87
CA ALA A 27 3.44 7.00 -2.82
C ALA A 27 3.37 8.26 -1.96
N LYS A 28 3.96 8.25 -0.74
CA LYS A 28 4.07 9.43 0.15
C LYS A 28 4.74 10.63 -0.51
N LYS A 29 5.82 10.43 -1.27
CA LYS A 29 6.50 11.51 -2.00
C LYS A 29 5.61 12.11 -3.08
N ASP A 30 4.92 11.29 -3.86
CA ASP A 30 4.00 11.76 -4.91
C ASP A 30 2.86 12.61 -4.31
N PHE A 31 2.28 12.19 -3.19
CA PHE A 31 1.26 13.00 -2.48
C PHE A 31 1.75 14.39 -2.10
N SER A 32 3.02 14.49 -1.65
CA SER A 32 3.56 15.76 -1.15
C SER A 32 3.77 16.81 -2.25
N ILE A 33 3.76 16.40 -3.53
CA ILE A 33 4.09 17.26 -4.66
C ILE A 33 2.83 17.78 -5.39
N GLY A 34 1.74 17.00 -5.45
CA GLY A 34 0.64 17.31 -6.36
C GLY A 34 -0.79 17.13 -5.85
N ASP A 35 -1.01 16.94 -4.54
CA ASP A 35 -2.33 16.63 -3.94
C ASP A 35 -3.05 15.42 -4.60
N SER A 36 -2.32 14.65 -5.41
CA SER A 36 -2.76 13.53 -6.22
C SER A 36 -1.68 12.45 -6.22
N VAL A 37 -2.10 11.22 -6.43
CA VAL A 37 -1.23 10.05 -6.47
C VAL A 37 -0.91 9.75 -7.92
N SER A 38 0.37 9.80 -8.31
CA SER A 38 0.74 9.29 -9.63
C SER A 38 0.43 7.80 -9.68
N THR A 39 -0.06 7.30 -10.82
CA THR A 39 -0.29 5.87 -11.02
C THR A 39 1.02 5.10 -11.22
N GLU A 40 2.16 5.79 -11.35
CA GLU A 40 3.45 5.19 -11.69
C GLU A 40 3.93 4.16 -10.64
N TRP A 41 3.74 4.46 -9.35
CA TRP A 41 4.10 3.48 -8.30
C TRP A 41 3.18 2.26 -8.33
N MET A 42 1.91 2.40 -8.75
CA MET A 42 0.96 1.29 -8.89
C MET A 42 1.32 0.40 -10.08
N ASP A 43 1.71 1.01 -11.21
CA ASP A 43 2.16 0.29 -12.40
C ASP A 43 3.42 -0.52 -12.08
N ARG A 44 4.38 0.10 -11.38
CA ARG A 44 5.60 -0.59 -10.92
C ARG A 44 5.32 -1.71 -9.93
N LEU A 45 4.40 -1.50 -8.97
CA LEU A 45 3.95 -2.54 -8.05
C LEU A 45 3.33 -3.71 -8.82
N SER A 46 2.49 -3.42 -9.81
CA SER A 46 1.86 -4.43 -10.67
C SER A 46 2.88 -5.21 -11.48
N PHE A 47 3.91 -4.56 -12.04
CA PHE A 47 5.01 -5.27 -12.72
C PHE A 47 5.79 -6.18 -11.77
N ASP A 48 6.12 -5.71 -10.56
CA ASP A 48 6.84 -6.53 -9.58
C ASP A 48 6.01 -7.74 -9.12
N VAL A 49 4.67 -7.64 -9.11
CA VAL A 49 3.77 -8.74 -8.77
C VAL A 49 3.56 -9.71 -9.95
N PHE A 50 3.20 -9.21 -11.12
CA PHE A 50 2.75 -10.03 -12.24
C PHE A 50 3.88 -10.45 -13.16
N LEU A 51 4.80 -9.55 -13.50
CA LEU A 51 5.87 -9.79 -14.46
C LEU A 51 7.11 -10.38 -13.78
N PHE A 52 7.64 -9.70 -12.77
CA PHE A 52 8.90 -10.09 -12.14
C PHE A 52 8.74 -11.07 -10.99
N LYS A 53 7.52 -11.28 -10.49
CA LYS A 53 7.19 -12.18 -9.36
C LYS A 53 8.04 -11.89 -8.10
N LYS A 54 8.46 -10.64 -7.90
CA LYS A 54 9.28 -10.18 -6.77
C LYS A 54 8.46 -9.91 -5.51
N ILE A 55 7.18 -9.62 -5.67
CA ILE A 55 6.25 -9.29 -4.59
C ILE A 55 5.07 -10.25 -4.67
N SER A 56 4.61 -10.75 -3.53
CA SER A 56 3.40 -11.56 -3.50
C SER A 56 2.16 -10.68 -3.73
N ARG A 57 1.09 -11.26 -4.27
CA ARG A 57 -0.18 -10.53 -4.42
C ARG A 57 -0.68 -9.96 -3.10
N GLN A 58 -0.54 -10.70 -1.99
CA GLN A 58 -0.95 -10.24 -0.66
C GLN A 58 -0.12 -9.04 -0.19
N ASP A 59 1.21 -9.11 -0.37
CA ASP A 59 2.11 -8.01 -0.04
C ASP A 59 1.75 -6.71 -0.80
N ALA A 60 1.34 -6.84 -2.07
CA ALA A 60 0.89 -5.70 -2.87
C ALA A 60 -0.47 -5.14 -2.42
N ILE A 61 -1.43 -6.01 -2.06
CA ILE A 61 -2.73 -5.60 -1.51
C ILE A 61 -2.52 -4.83 -0.19
N ASP A 62 -1.65 -5.32 0.68
CA ASP A 62 -1.36 -4.66 1.96
C ASP A 62 -0.70 -3.29 1.74
N THR A 63 0.20 -3.19 0.76
CA THR A 63 0.84 -1.93 0.36
C THR A 63 -0.19 -0.91 -0.12
N ILE A 64 -1.08 -1.31 -1.05
CA ILE A 64 -2.15 -0.44 -1.55
C ILE A 64 -3.08 -0.01 -0.43
N ASN A 65 -3.50 -0.93 0.45
CA ASN A 65 -4.37 -0.62 1.59
C ASN A 65 -3.74 0.38 2.56
N ALA A 66 -2.42 0.31 2.79
CA ALA A 66 -1.74 1.30 3.60
C ALA A 66 -1.67 2.65 2.91
N VAL A 67 -1.32 2.69 1.61
CA VAL A 67 -1.30 3.93 0.81
C VAL A 67 -2.68 4.58 0.77
N LYS A 68 -3.75 3.79 0.64
CA LYS A 68 -5.15 4.25 0.64
C LYS A 68 -5.51 5.06 1.89
N ARG A 69 -4.89 4.78 3.05
CA ARG A 69 -5.10 5.57 4.29
C ARG A 69 -4.55 6.99 4.21
N TYR A 70 -3.61 7.24 3.30
CA TYR A 70 -3.01 8.55 3.07
C TYR A 70 -3.67 9.27 1.87
N MET A 71 -4.53 8.58 1.11
CA MET A 71 -5.30 9.17 0.01
C MET A 71 -6.51 9.94 0.53
N LYS A 72 -6.66 11.20 0.10
CA LYS A 72 -7.91 11.96 0.28
C LYS A 72 -9.02 11.49 -0.68
N LYS A 73 -8.65 10.99 -1.86
CA LYS A 73 -9.55 10.46 -2.88
C LYS A 73 -8.93 9.22 -3.52
N THR A 74 -9.75 8.18 -3.69
CA THR A 74 -9.37 6.98 -4.42
C THR A 74 -9.52 7.21 -5.92
N THR A 75 -8.63 6.65 -6.73
CA THR A 75 -8.72 6.70 -8.21
C THR A 75 -9.28 5.38 -8.75
N GLU A 76 -9.93 5.43 -9.92
CA GLU A 76 -10.47 4.25 -10.60
C GLU A 76 -9.39 3.19 -10.85
N GLY A 77 -8.21 3.60 -11.32
CA GLY A 77 -7.08 2.69 -11.52
C GLY A 77 -6.62 1.95 -10.26
N LEU A 78 -6.81 2.53 -9.06
CA LEU A 78 -6.45 1.84 -7.80
C LEU A 78 -7.40 0.68 -7.52
N GLU A 79 -8.69 0.89 -7.75
CA GLU A 79 -9.71 -0.13 -7.56
C GLU A 79 -9.57 -1.24 -8.62
N GLU A 80 -9.25 -0.89 -9.86
CA GLU A 80 -8.94 -1.87 -10.92
C GLU A 80 -7.69 -2.71 -10.58
N THR A 81 -6.64 -2.07 -10.07
CA THR A 81 -5.41 -2.76 -9.63
C THR A 81 -5.71 -3.70 -8.45
N LEU A 82 -6.52 -3.26 -7.47
CA LEU A 82 -6.95 -4.13 -6.37
C LEU A 82 -7.77 -5.32 -6.86
N LYS A 83 -8.64 -5.10 -7.84
CA LYS A 83 -9.46 -6.17 -8.44
C LYS A 83 -8.59 -7.20 -9.14
N SER A 84 -7.60 -6.78 -9.94
CA SER A 84 -6.68 -7.70 -10.64
C SER A 84 -5.77 -8.47 -9.68
N LEU A 85 -5.36 -7.85 -8.56
CA LEU A 85 -4.56 -8.52 -7.53
C LEU A 85 -5.35 -9.59 -6.76
N ARG A 86 -6.64 -9.34 -6.49
CA ARG A 86 -7.53 -10.29 -5.78
C ARG A 86 -8.00 -11.43 -6.68
N ASN A 87 -8.38 -11.08 -7.91
CA ASN A 87 -8.92 -12.00 -8.91
C ASN A 87 -8.01 -11.94 -10.15
N PRO A 88 -6.85 -12.63 -10.11
CA PRO A 88 -6.04 -12.75 -11.32
C PRO A 88 -6.83 -13.54 -12.36
N ASN A 89 -6.89 -13.01 -13.59
CA ASN A 89 -7.35 -13.76 -14.76
C ASN A 89 -6.41 -14.93 -15.07
#